data_AF-A0A7Y6IVV6-F1
#
_entry.id   AF-A0A7Y6IVV6-F1
#
_cell.length_a   1.000
_cell.length_b   1.000
_cell.length_c   1.000
_cell.angle_alpha   90.00
_cell.angle_beta   90.00
_cell.angle_gamma   90.00
#
_symmetry.space_group_name_H-M   'P 1'
#
loop_
_entity.id
_entity.type
_entity.pdbx_description
1 polymer ?
#
loop_
_entity_poly.entity_id
_entity_poly.type
_entity_poly.pdbx_seq_one_letter_code
_entity_poly.pdbx_strand_id
1 'polypeptide(L)'
;MERRFPAEDEERLWSLLEAAWAPLGGEVGQARWALANQMAGDDLSGPTPFTVVEAALDDFLSNLRFISGKLPSDELTRLDRVVEAKLYDLDRADLHGVVGGSDDGFLYARGFVVALGRDFYAAVADDPKAAVPDAECAEMCYFFAHLHHRRHGDFPDTGSGISRESCSNAAGWRDS
;
A
#
# COMPACT_ATOMS: atom_id res chain seq x y z
N MET A 1 -17.85 7.64 -12.17
CA MET A 1 -16.91 8.76 -12.36
C MET A 1 -15.55 8.12 -12.54
N GLU A 2 -15.01 8.18 -13.76
CA GLU A 2 -13.74 7.53 -14.10
C GLU A 2 -12.62 8.28 -13.37
N ARG A 3 -12.05 7.63 -12.35
CA ARG A 3 -11.03 8.21 -11.48
C ARG A 3 -9.77 8.42 -12.29
N ARG A 4 -9.39 9.68 -12.52
CA ARG A 4 -8.30 10.00 -13.44
C ARG A 4 -7.37 11.01 -12.80
N PHE A 5 -6.47 10.53 -11.94
CA PHE A 5 -5.15 11.14 -11.83
C PHE A 5 -4.32 10.69 -13.06
N PRO A 6 -3.35 11.50 -13.49
CA PRO A 6 -2.44 11.14 -14.57
C PRO A 6 -1.77 9.77 -14.31
N ALA A 7 -1.63 8.93 -15.34
CA ALA A 7 -0.93 7.64 -15.23
C ALA A 7 0.54 7.80 -14.77
N GLU A 8 1.14 8.96 -15.07
CA GLU A 8 2.46 9.33 -14.58
C GLU A 8 2.54 9.47 -13.05
N ASP A 9 1.48 9.91 -12.37
CA ASP A 9 1.46 10.00 -10.91
C ASP A 9 1.44 8.61 -10.28
N GLU A 10 0.74 7.66 -10.91
CA GLU A 10 0.74 6.26 -10.50
C GLU A 10 2.11 5.60 -10.69
N GLU A 11 2.70 5.74 -11.88
CA GLU A 11 4.05 5.22 -12.14
C GLU A 11 5.08 5.87 -11.22
N ARG A 12 4.88 7.14 -10.86
CA ARG A 12 5.72 7.85 -9.89
C ARG A 12 5.63 7.25 -8.50
N LEU A 13 4.42 6.94 -8.01
CA LEU A 13 4.23 6.23 -6.74
C LEU A 13 4.99 4.90 -6.77
N TRP A 14 4.71 4.05 -7.76
CA TRP A 14 5.32 2.72 -7.84
C TRP A 14 6.84 2.78 -7.91
N SER A 15 7.39 3.71 -8.70
CA SER A 15 8.84 3.93 -8.78
C SER A 15 9.46 4.32 -7.44
N LEU A 16 8.77 5.12 -6.62
CA LEU A 16 9.24 5.51 -5.29
C LEU A 16 9.21 4.34 -4.31
N LEU A 17 8.15 3.51 -4.35
CA LEU A 17 8.08 2.33 -3.48
C LEU A 17 9.20 1.34 -3.84
N GLU A 18 9.43 1.08 -5.13
CA GLU A 18 10.54 0.23 -5.55
C GLU A 18 11.91 0.80 -5.16
N ALA A 19 12.10 2.12 -5.30
CA ALA A 19 13.34 2.77 -4.87
C ALA A 19 13.57 2.68 -3.35
N ALA A 20 12.50 2.63 -2.54
CA ALA A 20 12.58 2.47 -1.10
C ALA A 20 12.88 1.03 -0.67
N TRP A 21 12.41 0.05 -1.44
CA TRP A 21 12.71 -1.38 -1.21
C TRP A 21 14.10 -1.80 -1.71
N ALA A 22 14.58 -1.24 -2.81
CA ALA A 22 15.82 -1.67 -3.47
C ALA A 22 17.06 -1.76 -2.55
N PRO A 23 17.29 -0.85 -1.57
CA PRO A 23 18.44 -0.93 -0.67
C PRO A 23 18.39 -2.09 0.32
N LEU A 24 17.23 -2.73 0.53
CA LEU A 24 17.06 -3.79 1.54
C LEU A 24 17.55 -5.17 1.06
N GLY A 25 18.09 -5.24 -0.15
CA GLY A 25 18.82 -6.41 -0.66
C GLY A 25 17.95 -7.48 -1.32
N GLY A 26 18.63 -8.48 -1.87
CA GLY A 26 18.01 -9.52 -2.71
C GLY A 26 17.07 -10.46 -1.95
N GLU A 27 17.33 -10.71 -0.66
CA GLU A 27 16.46 -11.56 0.17
C GLU A 27 15.07 -10.95 0.34
N VAL A 28 15.00 -9.67 0.73
CA VAL A 28 13.74 -8.93 0.85
C VAL A 28 13.05 -8.83 -0.51
N GLY A 29 13.80 -8.55 -1.58
CA GLY A 29 13.27 -8.53 -2.95
C GLY A 29 12.65 -9.87 -3.38
N GLN A 30 13.32 -10.99 -3.06
CA GLN A 30 12.81 -12.33 -3.35
C GLN A 30 11.57 -12.67 -2.52
N ALA A 31 11.53 -12.27 -1.25
CA ALA A 31 10.37 -12.43 -0.40
C ALA A 31 9.15 -11.66 -0.92
N ARG A 32 9.32 -10.39 -1.32
CA ARG A 32 8.26 -9.59 -1.97
C ARG A 32 7.76 -10.25 -3.26
N TRP A 33 8.68 -10.70 -4.11
CA TRP A 33 8.32 -11.41 -5.34
C TRP A 33 7.54 -12.70 -5.06
N ALA A 34 7.97 -13.47 -4.05
CA ALA A 34 7.30 -14.71 -3.65
C ALA A 34 5.87 -14.45 -3.17
N LEU A 35 5.64 -13.39 -2.38
CA LEU A 35 4.29 -12.96 -1.99
C LEU A 35 3.43 -12.60 -3.22
N ALA A 36 3.97 -11.79 -4.15
CA ALA A 36 3.25 -11.38 -5.37
C ALA A 36 2.88 -12.54 -6.29
N ASN A 37 3.67 -13.62 -6.30
CA ASN A 37 3.45 -14.79 -7.14
C ASN A 37 2.81 -15.96 -6.38
N GLN A 38 2.36 -15.74 -5.13
CA GLN A 38 1.78 -16.76 -4.26
C GLN A 38 2.70 -18.00 -4.08
N MET A 39 4.01 -17.79 -4.16
CA MET A 39 5.04 -18.80 -4.01
C MET A 39 5.39 -18.92 -2.52
N ALA A 40 4.44 -19.34 -1.70
CA ALA A 40 4.72 -19.75 -0.33
C ALA A 40 5.46 -21.08 -0.39
N GLY A 41 6.75 -21.09 -0.04
CA GLY A 41 7.49 -22.34 0.08
C GLY A 41 6.90 -23.18 1.22
N ASP A 42 6.60 -24.45 0.96
CA ASP A 42 6.24 -25.48 1.96
C ASP A 42 7.38 -25.78 2.96
N ASP A 43 8.47 -25.01 2.95
CA ASP A 43 9.62 -25.22 3.81
C ASP A 43 9.39 -24.60 5.19
N LEU A 44 8.90 -25.45 6.10
CA LEU A 44 8.63 -25.12 7.51
C LEU A 44 9.90 -24.82 8.33
N SER A 45 11.10 -24.88 7.73
CA SER A 45 12.37 -24.74 8.47
C SER A 45 12.99 -23.34 8.45
N GLY A 46 12.43 -22.40 7.67
CA GLY A 46 12.95 -21.02 7.53
C GLY A 46 11.90 -19.92 7.73
N PRO A 47 12.34 -18.64 7.76
CA PRO A 47 11.42 -17.51 7.79
C PRO A 47 10.57 -17.51 6.52
N THR A 48 9.26 -17.34 6.68
CA THR A 48 8.34 -17.23 5.53
C THR A 48 8.59 -15.91 4.79
N PRO A 49 8.21 -15.80 3.49
CA PRO A 49 8.30 -14.54 2.77
C PRO A 49 7.61 -13.38 3.49
N PHE A 50 6.49 -13.64 4.17
CA PHE A 50 5.82 -12.65 5.00
C PHE A 50 6.70 -12.15 6.15
N THR A 51 7.29 -13.05 6.94
CA THR A 51 8.14 -12.64 8.08
C THR A 51 9.39 -11.84 7.66
N VAL A 52 9.97 -12.16 6.49
CA VAL A 52 11.09 -11.40 5.93
C VAL A 52 10.67 -9.99 5.55
N VAL A 53 9.51 -9.84 4.89
CA VAL A 53 8.96 -8.53 4.51
C VAL A 53 8.56 -7.73 5.73
N GLU A 54 7.86 -8.34 6.69
CA GLU A 54 7.41 -7.71 7.92
C GLU A 54 8.58 -7.10 8.69
N ALA A 55 9.67 -7.87 8.87
CA ALA A 55 10.89 -7.39 9.52
C ALA A 55 11.58 -6.22 8.79
N ALA A 56 11.33 -6.06 7.49
CA ALA A 56 11.93 -5.03 6.64
C ALA A 56 11.04 -3.78 6.44
N LEU A 57 9.78 -3.79 6.92
CA LEU A 57 8.82 -2.70 6.70
C LEU A 57 9.30 -1.36 7.28
N ASP A 58 9.88 -1.36 8.48
CA ASP A 58 10.35 -0.13 9.13
C ASP A 58 11.51 0.53 8.36
N ASP A 59 12.43 -0.28 7.84
CA ASP A 59 13.54 0.19 7.01
C ASP A 59 13.05 0.69 5.64
N PHE A 60 12.06 0.01 5.05
CA PHE A 60 11.38 0.47 3.85
C PHE A 60 10.72 1.84 4.06
N LEU A 61 9.93 2.02 5.13
CA LEU A 61 9.28 3.30 5.44
C LEU A 61 10.31 4.41 5.70
N SER A 62 11.43 4.06 6.33
CA SER A 62 12.56 4.97 6.55
C SER A 62 13.20 5.41 5.23
N ASN A 63 13.46 4.48 4.31
CA ASN A 63 13.97 4.77 2.97
C ASN A 63 12.99 5.62 2.17
N LEU A 64 11.69 5.27 2.19
CA LEU A 64 10.65 6.01 1.52
C LEU A 64 10.58 7.45 2.03
N ARG A 65 10.74 7.66 3.34
CA ARG A 65 10.74 8.99 3.96
C ARG A 65 11.97 9.79 3.57
N PHE A 66 13.12 9.14 3.49
CA PHE A 66 14.36 9.78 3.05
C PHE A 66 14.24 10.26 1.60
N ILE A 67 13.79 9.40 0.69
CA ILE A 67 13.68 9.69 -0.75
C ILE A 67 12.58 10.72 -1.00
N SER A 68 11.40 10.53 -0.40
CA SER A 68 10.24 11.41 -0.60
C SER A 68 10.36 12.73 0.15
N GLY A 69 11.28 12.82 1.11
CA GLY A 69 11.37 13.96 1.99
C GLY A 69 11.51 15.27 1.22
N LYS A 70 12.40 15.34 0.24
CA LYS A 70 12.71 16.59 -0.47
C LYS A 70 11.70 16.95 -1.56
N LEU A 71 10.64 16.16 -1.73
CA LEU A 71 9.62 16.43 -2.73
C LEU A 71 8.83 17.70 -2.36
N PRO A 72 8.40 18.48 -3.37
CA PRO A 72 7.58 19.66 -3.14
C PRO A 72 6.15 19.26 -2.71
N SER A 73 5.46 20.21 -2.08
CA SER A 73 4.10 20.04 -1.55
C SER A 73 3.09 19.51 -2.58
N ASP A 74 3.18 19.99 -3.83
CA ASP A 74 2.30 19.57 -4.91
C ASP A 74 2.54 18.13 -5.34
N GLU A 75 3.79 17.66 -5.34
CA GLU A 75 4.14 16.27 -5.63
C GLU A 75 3.69 15.34 -4.51
N LEU A 76 3.89 15.72 -3.24
CA LEU A 76 3.38 14.96 -2.10
C LEU A 76 1.84 14.87 -2.10
N THR A 77 1.15 15.94 -2.50
CA THR A 77 -0.31 15.95 -2.66
C THR A 77 -0.77 15.01 -3.76
N ARG A 78 -0.07 15.00 -4.91
CA ARG A 78 -0.39 14.06 -6.01
C ARG A 78 -0.16 12.61 -5.58
N LEU A 79 0.95 12.31 -4.91
CA LEU A 79 1.23 10.97 -4.39
C LEU A 79 0.20 10.51 -3.37
N ASP A 80 -0.23 11.40 -2.48
CA ASP A 80 -1.26 11.10 -1.49
C ASP A 80 -2.61 10.78 -2.15
N ARG A 81 -3.00 11.56 -3.18
CA ARG A 81 -4.20 11.28 -4.00
C ARG A 81 -4.15 9.90 -4.66
N VAL A 82 -2.98 9.45 -5.13
CA VAL A 82 -2.83 8.10 -5.71
C VAL A 82 -3.03 7.05 -4.63
N VAL A 83 -2.40 7.20 -3.45
CA VAL A 83 -2.58 6.27 -2.33
C VAL A 83 -4.04 6.18 -1.91
N GLU A 84 -4.75 7.31 -1.75
CA GLU A 84 -6.20 7.33 -1.49
C GLU A 84 -6.98 6.48 -2.48
N ALA A 85 -6.72 6.66 -3.77
CA ALA A 85 -7.43 5.93 -4.81
C ALA A 85 -7.13 4.43 -4.77
N LYS A 86 -5.87 4.03 -4.51
CA LYS A 86 -5.48 2.61 -4.41
C LYS A 86 -6.08 1.93 -3.18
N LEU A 87 -6.17 2.64 -2.05
CA LEU A 87 -6.86 2.13 -0.86
C LEU A 87 -8.37 1.99 -1.11
N TYR A 88 -8.98 2.94 -1.80
CA TYR A 88 -10.41 2.90 -2.16
C TYR A 88 -10.72 1.78 -3.17
N ASP A 89 -9.82 1.52 -4.12
CA ASP A 89 -9.93 0.39 -5.05
C ASP A 89 -9.97 -0.96 -4.32
N LEU A 90 -9.18 -1.09 -3.24
CA LEU A 90 -9.14 -2.28 -2.41
C LEU A 90 -10.25 -2.34 -1.35
N ASP A 91 -11.03 -1.26 -1.17
CA ASP A 91 -12.14 -1.22 -0.22
C ASP A 91 -13.33 -2.05 -0.72
N ARG A 92 -13.23 -3.37 -0.54
CA ARG A 92 -14.17 -4.36 -1.08
C ARG A 92 -14.45 -5.46 -0.06
N ALA A 93 -15.69 -5.94 -0.06
CA ALA A 93 -16.13 -6.95 0.90
C ALA A 93 -15.48 -8.32 0.71
N ASP A 94 -15.18 -8.70 -0.53
CA ASP A 94 -14.50 -9.97 -0.83
C ASP A 94 -13.05 -9.99 -0.31
N LEU A 95 -12.34 -8.87 -0.43
CA LEU A 95 -11.02 -8.70 0.19
C LEU A 95 -11.11 -8.68 1.72
N HIS A 96 -12.08 -7.94 2.29
CA HIS A 96 -12.31 -7.94 3.74
C HIS A 96 -12.59 -9.34 4.28
N GLY A 97 -13.34 -10.16 3.53
CA GLY A 97 -13.59 -11.56 3.87
C GLY A 97 -12.35 -12.46 3.90
N VAL A 98 -11.27 -12.09 3.20
CA VAL A 98 -9.98 -12.82 3.22
C VAL A 98 -9.09 -12.33 4.35
N VAL A 99 -8.89 -11.02 4.47
CA VAL A 99 -7.94 -10.47 5.45
C VAL A 99 -8.53 -10.32 6.84
N GLY A 100 -9.86 -10.22 6.95
CA GLY A 100 -10.57 -10.05 8.21
C GLY A 100 -10.31 -8.69 8.87
N GLY A 101 -10.36 -8.67 10.20
CA GLY A 101 -10.10 -7.48 11.02
C GLY A 101 -11.28 -6.54 11.21
N SER A 102 -11.08 -5.54 12.07
CA SER A 102 -11.98 -4.39 12.22
C SER A 102 -11.92 -3.47 11.00
N ASP A 103 -12.75 -2.42 10.98
CA ASP A 103 -12.67 -1.38 9.93
C ASP A 103 -11.27 -0.77 9.82
N ASP A 104 -10.61 -0.50 10.95
CA ASP A 104 -9.23 0.01 10.98
C ASP A 104 -8.21 -1.04 10.53
N GLY A 105 -8.34 -2.29 11.01
CA GLY A 105 -7.46 -3.39 10.60
C GLY A 105 -7.54 -3.64 9.09
N PHE A 106 -8.74 -3.55 8.51
CA PHE A 106 -8.93 -3.67 7.07
C PHE A 106 -8.27 -2.51 6.29
N LEU A 107 -8.34 -1.28 6.81
CA LEU A 107 -7.59 -0.16 6.23
C LEU A 107 -6.09 -0.43 6.27
N TYR A 108 -5.55 -0.93 7.39
CA TYR A 108 -4.12 -1.18 7.52
C TYR A 108 -3.64 -2.34 6.65
N ALA A 109 -4.47 -3.36 6.44
CA ALA A 109 -4.23 -4.41 5.47
C ALA A 109 -4.14 -3.86 4.03
N ARG A 110 -5.04 -2.96 3.65
CA ARG A 110 -4.95 -2.26 2.34
C ARG A 110 -3.68 -1.41 2.25
N GLY A 111 -3.26 -0.78 3.35
CA GLY A 111 -1.98 -0.08 3.46
C GLY A 111 -0.78 -0.98 3.20
N PHE A 112 -0.78 -2.21 3.75
CA PHE A 112 0.24 -3.21 3.49
C PHE A 112 0.30 -3.58 2.00
N VAL A 113 -0.85 -3.87 1.39
CA VAL A 113 -0.92 -4.20 -0.05
C VAL A 113 -0.31 -3.12 -0.92
N VAL A 114 -0.60 -1.83 -0.64
CA VAL A 114 0.00 -0.70 -1.37
C VAL A 114 1.50 -0.61 -1.10
N ALA A 115 1.95 -0.77 0.15
CA ALA A 115 3.36 -0.70 0.53
C ALA A 115 4.22 -1.73 -0.22
N LEU A 116 3.67 -2.92 -0.49
CA LEU A 116 4.35 -3.99 -1.21
C LEU A 116 4.56 -3.71 -2.69
N GLY A 117 4.01 -2.63 -3.24
CA GLY A 117 4.25 -2.19 -4.60
C GLY A 117 3.33 -2.83 -5.64
N ARG A 118 3.60 -2.48 -6.90
CA ARG A 118 2.68 -2.68 -8.03
C ARG A 118 2.25 -4.13 -8.23
N ASP A 119 3.20 -5.07 -8.21
CA ASP A 119 2.92 -6.46 -8.58
C ASP A 119 2.04 -7.15 -7.55
N PHE A 120 2.33 -6.95 -6.26
CA PHE A 120 1.49 -7.48 -5.18
C PHE A 120 0.11 -6.81 -5.15
N TYR A 121 0.07 -5.47 -5.34
CA TYR A 121 -1.19 -4.75 -5.47
C TYR A 121 -2.06 -5.32 -6.60
N ALA A 122 -1.47 -5.55 -7.79
CA ALA A 122 -2.19 -6.09 -8.94
C ALA A 122 -2.68 -7.52 -8.68
N ALA A 123 -1.85 -8.36 -8.05
CA ALA A 123 -2.23 -9.72 -7.68
C ALA A 123 -3.43 -9.74 -6.73
N VAL A 124 -3.44 -8.88 -5.71
CA VAL A 124 -4.55 -8.78 -4.73
C VAL A 124 -5.80 -8.15 -5.36
N ALA A 125 -5.63 -7.16 -6.22
CA ALA A 125 -6.76 -6.52 -6.90
C ALA A 125 -7.49 -7.47 -7.86
N ASP A 126 -6.75 -8.39 -8.50
CA ASP A 126 -7.27 -9.43 -9.39
C ASP A 126 -7.86 -10.61 -8.60
N ASP A 127 -7.13 -11.15 -7.62
CA ASP A 127 -7.57 -12.24 -6.74
C ASP A 127 -7.38 -11.86 -5.26
N PRO A 128 -8.46 -11.59 -4.50
CA PRO A 128 -8.38 -11.27 -3.08
C PRO A 128 -7.64 -12.31 -2.23
N LYS A 129 -7.58 -13.59 -2.67
CA LYS A 129 -6.85 -14.65 -1.97
C LYS A 129 -5.33 -14.50 -2.02
N ALA A 130 -4.80 -13.64 -2.89
CA ALA A 130 -3.38 -13.30 -2.90
C ALA A 130 -2.99 -12.43 -1.68
N ALA A 131 -3.96 -11.86 -0.97
CA ALA A 131 -3.69 -11.07 0.23
C ALA A 131 -3.17 -11.97 1.37
N VAL A 132 -2.33 -11.38 2.23
CA VAL A 132 -1.79 -12.06 3.41
C VAL A 132 -2.66 -11.69 4.62
N PRO A 133 -3.34 -12.65 5.27
CA PRO A 133 -4.09 -12.37 6.50
C PRO A 133 -3.17 -11.79 7.59
N ASP A 134 -3.73 -10.92 8.44
CA ASP A 134 -3.04 -10.24 9.55
C ASP A 134 -1.85 -9.33 9.14
N ALA A 135 -1.59 -9.16 7.84
CA ALA A 135 -0.53 -8.28 7.36
C ALA A 135 -1.01 -6.83 7.32
N GLU A 136 -0.36 -5.95 8.08
CA GLU A 136 -0.79 -4.56 8.26
C GLU A 136 0.36 -3.56 8.03
N CYS A 137 0.05 -2.41 7.42
CA CYS A 137 0.96 -1.27 7.36
C CYS A 137 0.15 0.03 7.49
N ALA A 138 -0.21 0.35 8.74
CA ALA A 138 -1.00 1.53 9.05
C ALA A 138 -0.36 2.84 8.55
N GLU A 139 0.97 2.96 8.64
CA GLU A 139 1.66 4.17 8.23
C GLU A 139 1.48 4.47 6.74
N MET A 140 1.49 3.45 5.88
CA MET A 140 1.35 3.63 4.43
C MET A 140 0.02 4.29 4.06
N CYS A 141 -1.04 4.07 4.85
CA CYS A 141 -2.36 4.65 4.60
C CYS A 141 -2.37 6.19 4.57
N TYR A 142 -1.45 6.80 5.33
CA TYR A 142 -1.37 8.24 5.56
C TYR A 142 0.04 8.78 5.33
N PHE A 143 0.92 8.01 4.67
CA PHE A 143 2.35 8.31 4.64
C PHE A 143 2.65 9.68 4.04
N PHE A 144 2.14 9.95 2.83
CA PHE A 144 2.39 11.20 2.13
C PHE A 144 1.64 12.37 2.77
N ALA A 145 0.41 12.17 3.25
CA ALA A 145 -0.31 13.15 4.04
C ALA A 145 0.46 13.60 5.30
N HIS A 146 0.98 12.65 6.09
CA HIS A 146 1.79 12.96 7.26
C HIS A 146 3.13 13.60 6.90
N LEU A 147 3.78 13.15 5.82
CA LEU A 147 5.03 13.75 5.36
C LEU A 147 4.82 15.20 4.89
N HIS A 148 3.74 15.46 4.15
CA HIS A 148 3.33 16.79 3.73
C HIS A 148 3.11 17.70 4.95
N HIS A 149 2.33 17.26 5.93
CA HIS A 149 2.10 18.01 7.16
C HIS A 149 3.38 18.32 7.93
N ARG A 150 4.28 17.34 8.09
CA ARG A 150 5.57 17.56 8.76
C ARG A 150 6.48 18.55 8.01
N ARG A 151 6.37 18.63 6.68
CA ARG A 151 7.24 19.45 5.81
C ARG A 151 6.70 20.85 5.57
N HIS A 152 5.39 20.99 5.45
CA HIS A 152 4.72 22.19 4.93
C HIS A 152 3.72 22.79 5.92
N GLY A 153 3.39 22.08 7.01
CA GLY A 153 2.60 22.60 8.13
C GLY A 153 1.11 22.26 8.08
N ASP A 154 0.62 21.65 7.01
CA ASP A 154 -0.79 21.32 6.76
C ASP A 154 -0.95 19.95 6.07
N PHE A 155 -2.14 19.37 6.15
CA PHE A 155 -2.44 18.15 5.40
C PHE A 155 -2.76 18.50 3.93
N PRO A 156 -2.43 17.63 2.98
CA PRO A 156 -2.68 17.91 1.57
C PRO A 156 -4.19 17.97 1.29
N ASP A 157 -4.63 18.95 0.50
CA ASP A 157 -5.95 18.91 -0.12
C ASP A 157 -5.85 18.17 -1.44
N THR A 158 -6.17 16.88 -1.41
CA THR A 158 -6.15 16.04 -2.60
C THR A 158 -7.32 16.34 -3.52
N GLY A 159 -8.36 17.08 -3.11
CA GLY A 159 -9.55 17.34 -3.93
C GLY A 159 -10.25 16.09 -4.49
N SER A 160 -9.94 14.89 -3.97
CA SER A 160 -10.44 13.62 -4.49
C SER A 160 -11.86 13.31 -4.02
N GLY A 161 -12.23 13.80 -2.82
CA GLY A 161 -13.46 13.43 -2.12
C GLY A 161 -13.50 11.97 -1.67
N ILE A 162 -12.37 11.25 -1.78
CA ILE A 162 -12.24 9.84 -1.39
C ILE A 162 -11.97 9.78 0.11
N SER A 163 -12.76 8.97 0.82
CA SER A 163 -12.43 8.56 2.18
C SER A 163 -11.49 7.35 2.13
N ARG A 164 -10.53 7.29 3.06
CA ARG A 164 -9.70 6.09 3.27
C ARG A 164 -10.43 5.05 4.11
N GLU A 165 -11.40 5.48 4.91
CA GLU A 165 -12.18 4.62 5.80
C GLU A 165 -12.79 3.44 5.05
N SER A 166 -12.83 2.30 5.73
CA SER A 166 -13.44 1.08 5.22
C SER A 166 -14.93 1.28 4.97
N CYS A 167 -15.49 0.52 4.02
CA CYS A 167 -16.89 0.64 3.58
C CYS A 167 -17.25 1.97 2.86
N SER A 168 -16.27 2.80 2.50
CA SER A 168 -16.51 4.05 1.77
C SER A 168 -16.68 3.86 0.26
N ASN A 169 -16.16 2.78 -0.30
CA ASN A 169 -16.41 2.36 -1.68
C ASN A 169 -17.72 1.59 -1.79
N ALA A 170 -18.84 2.31 -1.80
CA ALA A 170 -20.16 1.69 -1.90
C ALA A 170 -20.33 0.70 -3.08
N ALA A 171 -19.51 0.75 -4.13
CA ALA A 171 -19.54 -0.26 -5.19
C ALA A 171 -18.85 -1.57 -4.79
N GLY A 172 -17.75 -1.52 -4.04
CA GLY A 172 -17.00 -2.69 -3.57
C GLY A 172 -17.74 -3.52 -2.50
N TRP A 173 -18.85 -3.01 -1.98
CA TRP A 173 -19.63 -3.61 -0.89
C TRP A 173 -21.07 -3.99 -1.29
N ARG A 174 -21.44 -3.89 -2.58
CA ARG A 174 -22.83 -4.07 -3.05
C ARG A 174 -23.36 -5.50 -3.04
N ASP A 175 -22.48 -6.50 -3.00
CA ASP A 175 -22.84 -7.92 -3.12
C ASP A 175 -22.39 -8.76 -1.90
N SER A 176 -22.29 -8.10 -0.73
CA SER A 176 -21.91 -8.71 0.56
C SER A 176 -23.12 -9.16 1.38
#